data_AF-A0A821EW76-F1
#
_entry.id   AF-A0A821EW76-F1
#
_cell.length_a   1.000
_cell.length_b   1.000
_cell.length_c   1.000
_cell.angle_alpha   90.00
_cell.angle_beta   90.00
_cell.angle_gamma   90.00
#
_symmetry.space_group_name_H-M   'P 1'
#
loop_
_entity.id
_entity.type
_entity.pdbx_description
1 polymer ?
#
loop_
_entity_poly.entity_id
_entity_poly.type
_entity_poly.pdbx_seq_one_letter_code
_entity_poly.pdbx_strand_id
1 'polypeptide(L)'
;MPPKTKLRESITEKEKDTTSSAEAPAAVTAALQANDSVSTECETGGPTLITKLDKSCGIGPADLKKLQEAGFCTVESIAFAPRKSLLAVKGISDAKADKLAAEAAKLVPMGFTTATEYHQKRSEIIQLTTGSRELDKQLQGGFETGSITELYGEYRCGKSQLCHQVAVTCQVIPFFNTNDLL
;
A
#
# COMPACT_ATOMS: atom_id res chain seq x y z
N MET A 1 14.35 12.01 48.09
CA MET A 1 13.31 12.44 49.06
C MET A 1 13.17 11.34 50.11
N PRO A 2 13.09 11.63 51.42
CA PRO A 2 13.11 10.62 52.47
C PRO A 2 11.78 9.83 52.51
N PRO A 3 11.75 8.60 53.06
CA PRO A 3 10.50 7.87 53.24
C PRO A 3 9.85 8.27 54.57
N LYS A 4 8.53 8.48 54.58
CA LYS A 4 7.71 8.51 55.80
C LYS A 4 6.57 7.51 55.71
N THR A 5 6.75 6.44 56.47
CA THR A 5 5.83 5.84 57.45
C THR A 5 4.40 5.43 57.04
N LYS A 6 4.16 4.14 57.26
CA LYS A 6 2.93 3.34 57.26
C LYS A 6 1.74 4.00 57.97
N LEU A 7 0.56 3.84 57.37
CA LEU A 7 -0.69 3.53 58.07
C LEU A 7 -1.28 2.30 57.39
N ARG A 8 -1.47 1.26 58.20
CA ARG A 8 -2.02 -0.06 57.86
C ARG A 8 -3.32 -0.15 58.66
N GLU A 9 -4.39 -0.63 58.05
CA GLU A 9 -5.34 -1.64 58.58
C GLU A 9 -6.61 -1.66 57.70
N SER A 10 -6.72 -2.64 56.80
CA SER A 10 -7.52 -3.89 56.89
C SER A 10 -9.03 -3.69 56.87
N ILE A 11 -9.71 -4.16 55.81
CA ILE A 11 -10.84 -5.13 55.87
C ILE A 11 -10.88 -5.90 54.54
N THR A 12 -10.76 -7.23 54.63
CA THR A 12 -11.09 -8.23 53.60
C THR A 12 -12.53 -8.73 53.79
N GLU A 13 -13.18 -9.00 52.64
CA GLU A 13 -14.24 -9.99 52.38
C GLU A 13 -15.70 -9.75 52.86
N LYS A 14 -16.60 -9.70 51.87
CA LYS A 14 -17.81 -10.55 51.79
C LYS A 14 -18.21 -10.79 50.31
N GLU A 15 -18.18 -12.06 49.90
CA GLU A 15 -18.93 -12.75 48.83
C GLU A 15 -20.40 -12.29 48.71
N LYS A 16 -21.23 -12.52 47.67
CA LYS A 16 -21.25 -13.23 46.37
C LYS A 16 -22.70 -13.06 45.88
N ASP A 17 -22.96 -12.77 44.60
CA ASP A 17 -24.14 -13.36 43.97
C ASP A 17 -24.03 -13.41 42.44
N THR A 18 -24.40 -14.57 41.93
CA THR A 18 -24.37 -15.03 40.53
C THR A 18 -25.83 -14.88 40.05
N THR A 19 -26.21 -14.45 38.84
CA THR A 19 -26.31 -15.28 37.62
C THR A 19 -27.22 -14.54 36.60
N SER A 20 -26.89 -14.65 35.30
CA SER A 20 -27.70 -14.56 34.05
C SER A 20 -28.83 -13.52 33.92
N SER A 21 -28.87 -12.72 32.85
CA SER A 21 -29.36 -13.05 31.49
C SER A 21 -29.63 -11.67 30.82
N ALA A 22 -29.76 -11.40 29.52
CA ALA A 22 -29.87 -12.12 28.26
C ALA A 22 -29.47 -11.09 27.16
N GLU A 23 -28.73 -11.48 26.11
CA GLU A 23 -29.21 -11.67 24.73
C GLU A 23 -29.17 -10.45 23.77
N ALA A 24 -28.94 -10.81 22.50
CA ALA A 24 -28.59 -9.97 21.36
C ALA A 24 -29.76 -9.12 20.80
N PRO A 25 -29.47 -8.32 19.75
CA PRO A 25 -30.10 -8.65 18.45
C PRO A 25 -28.99 -8.81 17.39
N ALA A 26 -28.75 -9.97 16.77
CA ALA A 26 -29.65 -10.72 15.89
C ALA A 26 -30.26 -9.87 14.75
N ALA A 27 -29.48 -9.01 14.07
CA ALA A 27 -29.96 -8.31 12.88
C ALA A 27 -28.91 -7.87 11.82
N VAL A 28 -27.66 -8.38 11.83
CA VAL A 28 -26.72 -8.12 10.70
C VAL A 28 -26.11 -9.40 10.11
N THR A 29 -26.38 -10.58 10.69
CA THR A 29 -25.90 -11.88 10.20
C THR A 29 -26.70 -12.45 9.01
N ALA A 30 -27.25 -11.60 8.13
CA ALA A 30 -28.15 -12.05 7.05
C ALA A 30 -27.85 -11.46 5.66
N ALA A 31 -26.63 -10.98 5.39
CA ALA A 31 -26.23 -10.63 4.01
C ALA A 31 -24.88 -11.23 3.57
N LEU A 32 -24.24 -12.06 4.40
CA LEU A 32 -22.96 -12.68 4.09
C LEU A 32 -23.12 -14.03 3.34
N GLN A 33 -24.02 -14.10 2.36
CA GLN A 33 -24.07 -15.16 1.36
C GLN A 33 -24.56 -14.59 0.03
N ALA A 34 -23.65 -13.96 -0.70
CA ALA A 34 -23.71 -13.85 -2.14
C ALA A 34 -22.29 -13.71 -2.71
N ASN A 35 -21.82 -14.83 -3.27
CA ASN A 35 -20.73 -14.97 -4.23
C ASN A 35 -19.28 -15.02 -3.71
N ASP A 36 -18.97 -16.14 -3.07
CA ASP A 36 -17.65 -16.76 -3.10
C ASP A 36 -17.40 -17.33 -4.51
N SER A 37 -16.67 -16.56 -5.33
CA SER A 37 -15.75 -17.03 -6.37
C SER A 37 -15.25 -15.83 -7.16
N VAL A 38 -14.42 -15.00 -6.52
CA VAL A 38 -13.38 -14.29 -7.27
C VAL A 38 -12.10 -14.63 -6.55
N SER A 39 -11.48 -15.73 -6.98
CA SER A 39 -10.03 -15.85 -6.93
C SER A 39 -9.50 -14.67 -7.73
N THR A 40 -9.32 -13.52 -7.09
CA THR A 40 -8.45 -12.48 -7.64
C THR A 40 -7.08 -13.06 -7.40
N GLU A 41 -6.61 -13.86 -8.34
CA GLU A 41 -5.20 -13.91 -8.62
C GLU A 41 -4.84 -12.45 -8.90
N CYS A 42 -4.36 -11.75 -7.86
CA CYS A 42 -3.69 -10.49 -8.04
C CYS A 42 -2.51 -10.85 -8.93
N GLU A 43 -2.63 -10.62 -10.24
CA GLU A 43 -1.48 -10.67 -11.14
C GLU A 43 -0.45 -9.75 -10.52
N THR A 44 0.50 -10.35 -9.82
CA THR A 44 1.52 -9.68 -9.00
C THR A 44 2.62 -9.25 -9.96
N GLY A 45 2.23 -8.43 -10.94
CA GLY A 45 2.94 -8.27 -12.20
C GLY A 45 2.83 -6.84 -12.72
N GLY A 46 3.39 -5.90 -11.97
CA GLY A 46 3.63 -4.54 -12.42
C GLY A 46 2.37 -3.69 -12.67
N PRO A 47 2.55 -2.45 -13.16
CA PRO A 47 1.45 -1.54 -13.41
C PRO A 47 0.53 -2.06 -14.52
N THR A 48 -0.78 -2.00 -14.27
CA THR A 48 -1.80 -2.41 -15.23
C THR A 48 -1.95 -1.33 -16.30
N LEU A 49 -1.68 -1.65 -17.57
CA LEU A 49 -1.80 -0.68 -18.66
C LEU A 49 -3.27 -0.30 -18.92
N ILE A 50 -3.51 0.96 -19.31
CA ILE A 50 -4.87 1.47 -19.60
C ILE A 50 -5.56 0.73 -20.76
N THR A 51 -4.82 0.01 -21.61
CA THR A 51 -5.39 -0.79 -22.71
C THR A 51 -6.27 -1.92 -22.20
N LYS A 52 -6.09 -2.37 -20.95
CA LYS A 52 -7.00 -3.33 -20.30
C LYS A 52 -8.42 -2.75 -20.07
N LEU A 53 -8.59 -1.42 -20.07
CA LEU A 53 -9.89 -0.74 -19.93
C LEU A 53 -10.69 -0.62 -21.25
N ASP A 54 -10.05 -0.86 -22.40
CA ASP A 54 -10.66 -0.74 -23.74
C ASP A 54 -11.88 -1.67 -23.91
N LYS A 55 -11.77 -2.90 -23.39
CA LYS A 55 -12.76 -3.97 -23.62
C LYS A 55 -13.99 -3.91 -22.72
N SER A 56 -13.91 -3.27 -21.55
CA SER A 56 -14.96 -3.33 -20.51
C SER A 56 -15.85 -2.09 -20.44
N CYS A 57 -15.44 -0.95 -21.01
CA CYS A 57 -16.01 0.34 -20.60
C CYS A 57 -16.68 1.18 -21.70
N GLY A 58 -16.69 0.74 -22.97
CA GLY A 58 -17.21 1.56 -24.07
C GLY A 58 -16.42 2.86 -24.27
N ILE A 59 -15.15 2.84 -23.86
CA ILE A 59 -14.18 3.92 -24.04
C ILE A 59 -13.42 3.59 -25.31
N GLY A 60 -13.57 4.43 -26.31
CA GLY A 60 -12.90 4.20 -27.59
C GLY A 60 -11.39 4.44 -27.49
N PRO A 61 -10.61 3.91 -28.45
CA PRO A 61 -9.16 4.12 -28.53
C PRO A 61 -8.77 5.61 -28.61
N ALA A 62 -9.65 6.45 -29.14
CA ALA A 62 -9.46 7.89 -29.19
C ALA A 62 -9.45 8.56 -27.80
N ASP A 63 -10.23 8.03 -26.84
CA ASP A 63 -10.28 8.55 -25.48
C ASP A 63 -9.09 8.05 -24.65
N LEU A 64 -8.64 6.81 -24.88
CA LEU A 64 -7.41 6.28 -24.29
C LEU A 64 -6.19 7.09 -24.71
N LYS A 65 -6.10 7.49 -25.98
CA LYS A 65 -4.99 8.34 -26.46
C LYS A 65 -4.97 9.69 -25.75
N LYS A 66 -6.12 10.33 -25.55
CA LYS A 66 -6.22 11.60 -24.79
C LYS A 66 -5.80 11.42 -23.33
N LEU A 67 -6.15 10.29 -22.72
CA LEU A 67 -5.74 9.96 -21.35
C LEU A 67 -4.21 9.78 -21.26
N GLN A 68 -3.59 9.10 -22.24
CA GLN A 68 -2.14 8.98 -22.33
C GLN A 68 -1.44 10.33 -22.53
N GLU A 69 -1.98 11.17 -23.41
CA GLU A 69 -1.48 12.54 -23.64
C GLU A 69 -1.60 13.42 -22.38
N ALA A 70 -2.57 13.14 -21.52
CA ALA A 70 -2.74 13.78 -20.21
C ALA A 70 -1.88 13.15 -19.09
N GLY A 71 -1.13 12.09 -19.37
CA GLY A 71 -0.23 11.41 -18.42
C GLY A 71 -0.84 10.19 -17.71
N PHE A 72 -2.07 9.79 -18.04
CA PHE A 72 -2.70 8.59 -17.51
C PHE A 72 -2.33 7.36 -18.35
N CYS A 73 -1.21 6.73 -18.00
CA CYS A 73 -0.69 5.56 -18.72
C CYS A 73 -1.08 4.22 -18.08
N THR A 74 -1.52 4.24 -16.82
CA THR A 74 -1.87 3.03 -16.05
C THR A 74 -3.25 3.11 -15.42
N VAL A 75 -3.87 1.97 -15.12
CA VAL A 75 -5.18 1.90 -14.45
C VAL A 75 -5.11 2.49 -13.04
N GLU A 76 -3.99 2.30 -12.33
CA GLU A 76 -3.74 2.88 -11.02
C GLU A 76 -3.71 4.40 -11.07
N SER A 77 -3.10 4.99 -12.10
CA SER A 77 -3.09 6.45 -12.27
C SER A 77 -4.50 7.04 -12.42
N ILE A 78 -5.44 6.28 -13.00
CA ILE A 78 -6.84 6.69 -13.13
C ILE A 78 -7.58 6.47 -11.80
N ALA A 79 -7.37 5.33 -11.13
CA ALA A 79 -8.00 5.01 -9.86
C ALA A 79 -7.64 6.01 -8.75
N PHE A 80 -6.37 6.44 -8.69
CA PHE A 80 -5.89 7.39 -7.69
C PHE A 80 -6.15 8.86 -8.05
N ALA A 81 -6.52 9.15 -9.30
CA ALA A 81 -6.78 10.52 -9.73
C ALA A 81 -8.11 11.03 -9.16
N PRO A 82 -8.16 12.28 -8.68
CA PRO A 82 -9.43 12.89 -8.32
C PRO A 82 -10.26 13.12 -9.60
N ARG A 83 -11.59 13.02 -9.48
CA ARG A 83 -12.54 13.23 -10.58
C ARG A 83 -12.28 14.52 -11.37
N LYS A 84 -11.88 15.59 -10.67
CA LYS A 84 -11.52 16.88 -11.28
C LYS A 84 -10.39 16.77 -12.31
N SER A 85 -9.39 15.92 -12.07
CA SER A 85 -8.27 15.72 -12.99
C SER A 85 -8.70 14.97 -14.25
N LEU A 86 -9.62 14.01 -14.14
CA LEU A 86 -10.17 13.29 -15.30
C LEU A 86 -11.01 14.21 -16.20
N LEU A 87 -11.76 15.13 -15.60
CA LEU A 87 -12.57 16.12 -16.33
C LEU A 87 -11.73 17.23 -17.00
N ALA A 88 -10.52 17.48 -16.49
CA ALA A 88 -9.60 18.43 -17.12
C ALA A 88 -9.07 17.93 -18.47
N VAL A 89 -9.18 16.62 -18.75
CA VAL A 89 -8.78 16.03 -20.02
C VAL A 89 -9.79 16.41 -21.11
N LYS A 90 -9.32 17.15 -22.12
CA LYS A 90 -10.15 17.62 -23.23
C LYS A 90 -10.83 16.44 -23.94
N GLY A 91 -12.16 16.44 -23.97
CA GLY A 91 -12.95 15.43 -24.66
C GLY A 91 -13.39 14.23 -23.81
N ILE A 92 -13.13 14.26 -22.50
CA ILE A 92 -13.77 13.39 -21.51
C ILE A 92 -15.00 14.09 -20.94
N SER A 93 -16.15 13.43 -20.98
CA SER A 93 -17.38 13.90 -20.36
C SER A 93 -17.54 13.35 -18.95
N ASP A 94 -18.40 13.96 -18.13
CA ASP A 94 -18.74 13.45 -16.78
C ASP A 94 -19.12 11.98 -16.77
N ALA A 95 -20.01 11.58 -17.69
CA ALA A 95 -20.44 10.18 -17.79
C ALA A 95 -19.29 9.22 -18.12
N LYS A 96 -18.28 9.66 -18.87
CA LYS A 96 -17.09 8.84 -19.16
C LYS A 96 -16.13 8.79 -17.97
N ALA A 97 -15.94 9.91 -17.28
CA ALA A 97 -15.10 9.98 -16.08
C ALA A 97 -15.63 9.07 -14.95
N ASP A 98 -16.94 9.03 -14.75
CA ASP A 98 -17.56 8.19 -13.72
C ASP A 98 -17.42 6.70 -14.05
N LYS A 99 -17.59 6.33 -15.33
CA LYS A 99 -17.36 4.96 -15.80
C LYS A 99 -15.89 4.55 -15.68
N LEU A 100 -14.96 5.43 -16.05
CA LEU A 100 -13.52 5.21 -15.89
C LEU A 100 -13.15 4.90 -14.44
N ALA A 101 -13.60 5.75 -13.51
CA ALA A 101 -13.32 5.59 -12.09
C ALA A 101 -13.92 4.29 -11.53
N ALA A 102 -15.16 3.96 -11.91
CA ALA A 102 -15.84 2.75 -11.44
C ALA A 102 -15.15 1.46 -11.91
N GLU A 103 -14.69 1.40 -13.17
CA GLU A 103 -13.97 0.23 -13.68
C GLU A 103 -12.55 0.13 -13.12
N ALA A 104 -11.84 1.27 -13.02
CA ALA A 104 -10.52 1.29 -12.42
C ALA A 104 -10.53 0.81 -10.96
N ALA A 105 -11.58 1.15 -10.19
CA ALA A 105 -11.77 0.70 -8.81
C ALA A 105 -12.04 -0.81 -8.66
N LYS A 106 -12.48 -1.51 -9.73
CA LYS A 106 -12.64 -2.98 -9.71
C LYS A 106 -11.31 -3.70 -9.90
N LEU A 107 -10.38 -3.08 -10.63
CA LEU A 107 -9.08 -3.65 -10.95
C LEU A 107 -8.03 -3.30 -9.89
N VAL A 108 -8.21 -2.19 -9.18
CA VAL A 108 -7.27 -1.70 -8.16
C VAL A 108 -7.88 -1.88 -6.77
N PRO A 109 -7.21 -2.59 -5.84
CA PRO A 109 -7.71 -2.76 -4.48
C PRO A 109 -7.64 -1.46 -3.69
N MET A 110 -8.74 -0.71 -3.67
CA MET A 110 -8.88 0.61 -3.01
C MET A 110 -9.56 0.55 -1.63
N GLY A 111 -9.82 -0.65 -1.12
CA GLY A 111 -10.54 -0.89 0.13
C GLY A 111 -9.65 -0.94 1.39
N PHE A 112 -10.30 -1.08 2.54
CA PHE A 112 -9.61 -1.36 3.80
C PHE A 112 -9.03 -2.78 3.78
N THR A 113 -7.84 -2.95 4.36
CA THR A 113 -7.16 -4.24 4.51
C THR A 113 -6.73 -4.42 5.96
N THR A 114 -6.54 -5.67 6.40
CA THR A 114 -6.14 -5.94 7.78
C THR A 114 -4.66 -5.60 7.99
N ALA A 115 -4.27 -5.27 9.23
CA ALA A 115 -2.88 -4.94 9.56
C ALA A 115 -1.93 -6.12 9.24
N THR A 116 -2.39 -7.35 9.43
CA THR A 116 -1.62 -8.56 9.14
C THR A 116 -1.38 -8.73 7.63
N GLU A 117 -2.42 -8.55 6.80
CA GLU A 117 -2.27 -8.59 5.34
C GLU A 117 -1.33 -7.49 4.84
N TYR A 118 -1.45 -6.28 5.38
CA TYR A 118 -0.58 -5.17 5.01
C TYR A 118 0.88 -5.43 5.41
N HIS A 119 1.12 -6.03 6.58
CA HIS A 119 2.46 -6.42 7.00
C HIS A 119 3.08 -7.46 6.08
N GLN A 120 2.29 -8.47 5.66
CA GLN A 120 2.74 -9.47 4.68
C GLN A 120 3.11 -8.80 3.35
N LYS A 121 2.28 -7.88 2.83
CA LYS A 121 2.60 -7.12 1.62
C LYS A 121 3.88 -6.29 1.76
N ARG A 122 4.16 -5.72 2.94
CA ARG A 122 5.42 -4.99 3.19
C ARG A 122 6.65 -5.90 3.15
N SER A 123 6.51 -7.19 3.50
CA SER A 123 7.62 -8.15 3.41
C SER A 123 8.04 -8.46 1.97
N GLU A 124 7.17 -8.20 1.00
CA GLU A 124 7.42 -8.38 -0.44
C GLU A 124 8.09 -7.15 -1.08
N ILE A 125 8.27 -6.05 -0.34
CA ILE A 125 8.90 -4.83 -0.85
C ILE A 125 10.38 -5.11 -1.15
N ILE A 126 10.76 -4.84 -2.39
CA ILE A 126 12.16 -4.95 -2.81
C ILE A 126 12.96 -3.80 -2.20
N GLN A 127 14.10 -4.13 -1.60
CA GLN A 127 15.05 -3.18 -1.06
C GLN A 127 16.32 -3.13 -1.92
N LEU A 128 16.76 -1.94 -2.29
CA LEU A 128 17.96 -1.73 -3.11
C LEU A 128 19.18 -1.58 -2.21
N THR A 129 20.19 -2.44 -2.39
CA THR A 129 21.47 -2.30 -1.68
C THR A 129 22.18 -0.99 -2.05
N THR A 130 22.79 -0.36 -1.05
CA THR A 130 23.67 0.80 -1.23
C THR A 130 25.07 0.40 -1.68
N GLY A 131 25.38 -0.90 -1.76
CA GLY A 131 26.73 -1.44 -2.02
C GLY A 131 27.65 -1.46 -0.78
N SER A 132 27.14 -1.07 0.40
CA SER A 132 27.88 -1.09 1.66
C SER A 132 27.10 -1.83 2.73
N ARG A 133 27.66 -2.93 3.24
CA ARG A 133 27.01 -3.76 4.27
C ARG A 133 26.63 -3.00 5.54
N GLU A 134 27.47 -2.05 5.95
CA GLU A 134 27.21 -1.28 7.16
C GLU A 134 26.05 -0.28 6.97
N LEU A 135 25.95 0.31 5.77
CA LEU A 135 24.87 1.23 5.47
C LEU A 135 23.55 0.48 5.24
N ASP A 136 23.58 -0.65 4.54
CA ASP A 136 22.42 -1.54 4.40
C ASP A 136 21.93 -2.04 5.76
N LYS A 137 22.83 -2.37 6.69
CA LYS A 137 22.46 -2.74 8.06
C LYS A 137 21.76 -1.60 8.82
N GLN A 138 22.24 -0.36 8.66
CA GLN A 138 21.59 0.81 9.26
C GLN A 138 20.21 1.07 8.65
N LEU A 139 20.04 0.81 7.35
CA LEU A 139 18.78 0.91 6.63
C LEU A 139 17.90 -0.34 6.73
N GLN A 140 18.33 -1.37 7.49
CA GLN A 140 17.63 -2.64 7.63
C GLN A 140 17.36 -3.38 6.30
N GLY A 141 18.32 -3.26 5.37
CA GLY A 141 18.44 -4.01 4.13
C GLY A 141 18.71 -3.15 2.89
N GLY A 142 18.38 -1.86 2.92
CA GLY A 142 18.71 -0.91 1.85
C GLY A 142 17.61 0.14 1.62
N PHE A 143 17.58 0.74 0.43
CA PHE A 143 16.53 1.70 0.05
C PHE A 143 15.22 0.99 -0.32
N GLU A 144 14.12 1.29 0.37
CA GLU A 144 12.79 0.72 0.10
C GLU A 144 12.18 1.26 -1.20
N THR A 145 11.77 0.36 -2.10
CA THR A 145 10.96 0.73 -3.27
C THR A 145 9.55 1.17 -2.88
N GLY A 146 8.90 1.98 -3.73
CA GLY A 146 7.56 2.52 -3.43
C GLY A 146 7.53 3.64 -2.37
N SER A 147 8.71 4.09 -1.90
CA SER A 147 8.88 5.19 -0.97
C SER A 147 9.82 6.26 -1.53
N ILE A 148 9.77 7.47 -0.94
CA ILE A 148 10.72 8.55 -1.25
C ILE A 148 11.72 8.62 -0.11
N THR A 149 13.01 8.42 -0.42
CA THR A 149 14.10 8.57 0.54
C THR A 149 14.91 9.84 0.23
N GLU A 150 15.09 10.69 1.24
CA GLU A 150 15.85 11.94 1.13
C GLU A 150 17.28 11.78 1.68
N LEU A 151 18.27 12.29 0.94
CA LEU A 151 19.67 12.33 1.36
C LEU A 151 20.12 13.77 1.58
N TYR A 152 20.33 14.15 2.84
CA TYR A 152 20.75 15.50 3.22
C TYR A 152 22.14 15.50 3.88
N GLY A 153 22.91 16.58 3.67
CA GLY A 153 24.23 16.77 4.27
C GLY A 153 25.05 17.85 3.57
N GLU A 154 26.23 18.18 4.09
CA GLU A 154 27.10 19.23 3.57
C GLU A 154 27.70 18.91 2.19
N TYR A 155 28.35 19.90 1.58
CA TYR A 155 29.09 19.71 0.35
C TYR A 155 30.19 18.64 0.54
N ARG A 156 30.46 17.84 -0.50
CA ARG A 156 31.48 16.78 -0.52
C ARG A 156 31.23 15.58 0.43
N CYS A 157 30.03 15.44 1.03
CA CYS A 157 29.67 14.25 1.83
C CYS A 157 29.21 13.01 1.03
N GLY A 158 29.53 12.91 -0.27
CA GLY A 158 29.26 11.69 -1.06
C GLY A 158 27.82 11.46 -1.54
N LYS A 159 26.86 12.37 -1.28
CA LYS A 159 25.44 12.24 -1.72
C LYS A 159 25.30 11.87 -3.20
N SER A 160 25.94 12.63 -4.10
CA SER A 160 25.87 12.36 -5.55
C SER A 160 26.54 11.04 -5.92
N GLN A 161 27.58 10.61 -5.21
CA GLN A 161 28.22 9.32 -5.47
C GLN A 161 27.31 8.16 -5.08
N LEU A 162 26.60 8.29 -3.96
CA LEU A 162 25.61 7.30 -3.55
C LEU A 162 24.49 7.17 -4.60
N CYS A 163 24.00 8.28 -5.16
CA CYS A 163 23.01 8.23 -6.25
C CYS A 163 23.55 7.51 -7.50
N HIS A 164 24.80 7.77 -7.90
CA HIS A 164 25.43 7.06 -9.03
C HIS A 164 25.58 5.56 -8.75
N GLN A 165 25.96 5.19 -7.52
CA GLN A 165 26.08 3.79 -7.13
C GLN A 165 24.72 3.08 -7.21
N VAL A 166 23.66 3.69 -6.66
CA VAL A 166 22.30 3.13 -6.68
C VAL A 166 21.75 2.98 -8.10
N ALA A 167 22.12 3.88 -9.02
CA ALA A 167 21.73 3.80 -10.42
C ALA A 167 22.31 2.57 -11.17
N VAL A 168 23.38 1.97 -10.63
CA VAL A 168 23.95 0.71 -11.14
C VAL A 168 23.43 -0.49 -10.34
N THR A 169 23.35 -0.40 -9.01
CA THR A 169 22.90 -1.52 -8.17
C THR A 169 21.45 -1.91 -8.43
N CYS A 170 20.60 -0.99 -8.89
CA CYS A 170 19.22 -1.29 -9.28
C CYS A 170 19.08 -2.25 -10.48
N GLN A 171 20.15 -2.45 -11.27
CA GLN A 171 20.16 -3.35 -12.42
C GLN A 171 20.59 -4.77 -12.05
N VAL A 172 21.20 -4.94 -10.87
CA VAL A 172 21.69 -6.24 -10.42
C VAL A 172 20.49 -7.10 -10.03
N ILE A 173 20.51 -8.37 -10.43
CA ILE A 173 19.40 -9.30 -10.18
C ILE A 173 19.14 -9.34 -8.66
N PRO A 174 17.91 -9.06 -8.19
CA PRO A 174 17.57 -8.93 -6.76
C PRO A 174 17.77 -10.22 -5.96
N PHE A 175 18.07 -11.34 -6.63
CA PHE A 175 18.38 -12.62 -6.00
C PHE A 175 19.82 -12.72 -5.46
N PHE A 176 20.73 -11.82 -5.84
CA PHE A 176 22.07 -11.77 -5.24
C PHE A 176 22.05 -11.00 -3.92
N ASN A 177 21.41 -11.58 -2.91
CA ASN A 177 21.65 -11.15 -1.54
C ASN A 177 23.07 -11.58 -1.16
N THR A 178 23.95 -10.61 -0.92
CA THR A 178 25.37 -10.88 -0.55
C THR A 178 25.52 -11.57 0.82
N ASN A 179 24.41 -11.84 1.51
CA ASN A 179 24.38 -12.68 2.71
C ASN A 179 24.46 -14.19 2.42
N ASP A 180 24.31 -14.64 1.16
CA ASP A 180 24.47 -16.06 0.79
C ASP A 180 25.90 -16.44 0.35
N LEU A 181 26.86 -15.51 0.41
CA LEU A 181 28.24 -15.75 -0.06
C LEU A 181 29.33 -15.68 1.01
N LEU A 182 29.01 -15.44 2.29
CA LEU A 182 29.96 -15.56 3.41
C LEU A 182 29.27 -15.93 4.73
#